data_AF-A0ABD5VY61-F1
#
_entry.id   AF-A0ABD5VY61-F1
#
_cell.length_a   1.000
_cell.length_b   1.000
_cell.length_c   1.000
_cell.angle_alpha   90.00
_cell.angle_beta   90.00
_cell.angle_gamma   90.00
#
_symmetry.space_group_name_H-M   'P 1'
#
loop_
_entity.id
_entity.type
_entity.pdbx_description
1 polymer ?
#
loop_
_entity_poly.entity_id
_entity_poly.type
_entity_poly.pdbx_seq_one_letter_code
_entity_poly.pdbx_strand_id
1 'polypeptide(L)'
;MSSWTVRHPLVSFHANADGTVRIHDELEDNDLVLTTSDAPALEQALTALFHFPVDNAVAVTTSALHVEGHRGAFLRDETGEHLGEFGSTPRELTGRPTTSRSTPR
;
A
#
# COMPACT_ATOMS: atom_id res chain seq x y z
N MET A 1 24.65 -23.82 18.55
CA MET A 1 23.20 -23.52 18.71
C MET A 1 22.96 -22.16 18.08
N SER A 2 22.50 -22.13 16.83
CA SER A 2 22.19 -20.86 16.17
C SER A 2 20.77 -20.46 16.58
N SER A 3 20.66 -19.47 17.45
CA SER A 3 19.39 -18.81 17.73
C SER A 3 19.05 -17.92 16.52
N TRP A 4 18.03 -18.30 15.77
CA TRP A 4 17.44 -17.43 14.77
C TRP A 4 16.35 -16.63 15.48
N THR A 5 16.61 -15.34 15.72
CA THR A 5 15.55 -14.42 16.11
C THR A 5 14.61 -14.28 14.92
N VAL A 6 13.42 -14.85 15.02
CA VAL A 6 12.30 -14.48 14.15
C VAL A 6 12.03 -13.02 14.47
N ARG A 7 12.41 -12.11 13.57
CA ARG A 7 11.95 -10.73 13.66
C ARG A 7 10.44 -10.79 13.39
N HIS A 8 9.65 -10.63 14.43
CA HIS A 8 8.22 -10.38 14.27
C HIS A 8 8.10 -9.14 13.37
N PRO A 9 7.37 -9.23 12.24
CA PRO A 9 7.21 -8.07 11.38
C PRO A 9 6.37 -7.06 12.17
N LEU A 10 6.98 -5.91 12.48
CA LEU A 10 6.35 -4.81 13.22
C LEU A 10 5.09 -4.28 12.52
N VAL A 11 4.91 -4.62 11.25
CA VAL A 11 3.72 -4.37 10.46
C VAL A 11 3.20 -5.68 9.89
N SER A 12 1.92 -5.97 10.13
CA SER A 12 1.21 -7.14 9.61
C SER A 12 0.00 -6.76 8.76
N PHE A 13 -0.34 -7.63 7.80
CA PHE A 13 -1.41 -7.41 6.82
C PHE A 13 -2.39 -8.58 6.86
N HIS A 14 -3.69 -8.29 6.93
CA HIS A 14 -4.74 -9.28 6.92
C HIS A 14 -5.84 -8.90 5.92
N ALA A 15 -6.06 -9.73 4.92
CA ALA A 15 -7.15 -9.60 3.96
C ALA A 15 -8.34 -10.48 4.36
N ASN A 16 -9.52 -9.90 4.33
CA ASN A 16 -10.77 -10.58 4.65
C ASN A 16 -11.61 -10.79 3.38
N ALA A 17 -12.45 -11.83 3.39
CA ALA A 17 -13.33 -12.14 2.27
C ALA A 17 -14.42 -11.08 2.02
N ASP A 18 -14.65 -10.16 2.97
CA ASP A 18 -15.62 -9.07 2.89
C ASP A 18 -15.10 -7.81 2.18
N GLY A 19 -13.87 -7.86 1.63
CA GLY A 19 -13.27 -6.72 0.94
C GLY A 19 -12.38 -5.85 1.83
N THR A 20 -12.25 -6.16 3.13
CA THR A 20 -11.44 -5.36 4.06
C THR A 20 -9.98 -5.84 4.12
N VAL A 21 -9.05 -4.89 4.22
CA VAL A 21 -7.63 -5.12 4.50
C VAL A 21 -7.28 -4.40 5.81
N ARG A 22 -6.85 -5.16 6.82
CA ARG A 22 -6.35 -4.62 8.09
C ARG A 22 -4.83 -4.60 8.06
N ILE A 23 -4.25 -3.46 8.39
CA ILE A 23 -2.83 -3.24 8.56
C ILE A 23 -2.63 -2.92 10.04
N HIS A 24 -1.88 -3.76 10.75
CA HIS A 24 -1.61 -3.59 12.17
C HIS A 24 -0.15 -3.20 12.38
N ASP A 25 0.08 -2.08 13.08
CA ASP A 25 1.40 -1.64 13.54
C ASP A 25 1.58 -2.06 15.01
N GLU A 26 2.52 -2.97 15.25
CA GLU A 26 2.84 -3.48 16.59
C GLU A 26 3.58 -2.44 17.46
N LEU A 27 4.26 -1.45 16.86
CA LEU A 27 4.98 -0.41 17.62
C LEU A 27 4.02 0.60 18.25
N GLU A 28 3.00 1.00 17.48
CA GLU A 28 2.02 1.99 17.91
C GLU A 28 0.73 1.36 18.46
N ASP A 29 0.59 0.03 18.38
CA ASP A 29 -0.62 -0.73 18.71
C ASP A 29 -1.86 -0.14 18.04
N ASN A 30 -1.75 0.09 16.73
CA ASN A 30 -2.78 0.73 15.94
C ASN A 30 -3.20 -0.13 14.74
N ASP A 31 -4.42 0.11 14.26
CA ASP A 31 -4.94 -0.52 13.07
C ASP A 31 -5.36 0.52 12.04
N LEU A 32 -4.88 0.31 10.82
CA LEU A 32 -5.39 0.95 9.61
C LEU A 32 -6.28 -0.07 8.88
N VAL A 33 -7.51 0.31 8.57
CA VAL A 33 -8.44 -0.53 7.83
C VAL A 33 -8.76 0.12 6.50
N LEU A 34 -8.55 -0.63 5.43
CA LEU A 34 -8.88 -0.24 4.06
C LEU A 34 -10.03 -1.11 3.56
N THR A 35 -10.88 -0.58 2.69
CA THR A 35 -11.92 -1.36 2.01
C THR A 35 -11.68 -1.32 0.51
N THR A 36 -11.82 -2.46 -0.14
CA THR A 36 -11.65 -2.62 -1.58
C THR A 36 -12.99 -3.01 -2.23
N SER A 37 -13.14 -2.77 -3.53
CA SER A 37 -14.39 -3.12 -4.25
C SER A 37 -14.67 -4.62 -4.32
N ASP A 38 -13.62 -5.44 -4.19
CA ASP A 38 -13.63 -6.88 -4.43
C ASP A 38 -12.86 -7.58 -3.30
N ALA A 39 -12.96 -8.91 -3.18
CA ALA A 39 -12.16 -9.63 -2.20
C ALA A 39 -10.64 -9.46 -2.50
N PRO A 40 -9.85 -8.86 -1.59
CA PRO A 40 -8.46 -8.53 -1.87
C PRO A 40 -7.59 -9.79 -1.87
N ALA A 41 -6.85 -10.00 -2.97
CA ALA A 41 -5.75 -10.94 -3.02
C ALA A 41 -4.44 -10.16 -2.79
N LEU A 42 -3.88 -10.27 -1.59
CA LEU A 42 -2.62 -9.61 -1.26
C LEU A 42 -1.44 -10.40 -1.83
N GLU A 43 -0.55 -9.69 -2.53
CA GLU A 43 0.70 -10.22 -3.03
C GLU A 43 1.87 -9.49 -2.35
N GLN A 44 3.01 -10.14 -2.19
CA GLN A 44 4.18 -9.46 -1.65
C GLN A 44 4.68 -8.42 -2.65
N ALA A 45 4.80 -7.16 -2.22
CA ALA A 45 5.35 -6.11 -3.07
C ALA A 45 6.88 -6.18 -3.10
N LEU A 46 7.48 -5.90 -4.26
CA LEU A 46 8.93 -5.78 -4.40
C LEU A 46 9.38 -4.48 -3.73
N THR A 47 9.96 -4.60 -2.54
CA THR A 47 10.41 -3.44 -1.74
C THR A 47 11.47 -2.58 -2.45
N ALA A 48 12.21 -3.16 -3.40
CA ALA A 48 13.16 -2.45 -4.26
C ALA A 48 12.53 -1.41 -5.21
N LEU A 49 11.19 -1.42 -5.36
CA LEU A 49 10.46 -0.43 -6.16
C LEU A 49 10.10 0.83 -5.37
N PHE A 50 10.34 0.85 -4.06
CA PHE A 50 10.00 2.00 -3.22
C PHE A 50 11.19 2.97 -3.15
N HIS A 51 10.88 4.26 -3.32
CA HIS A 51 11.88 5.34 -3.20
C HIS A 51 12.38 5.56 -1.76
N PHE A 52 11.70 4.98 -0.78
CA PHE A 52 12.04 5.04 0.63
C PHE A 52 12.15 3.61 1.19
N PRO A 53 12.99 3.38 2.21
CA PRO A 53 13.05 2.08 2.87
C PRO A 53 11.67 1.69 3.42
N VAL A 54 11.22 0.48 3.09
CA VAL A 54 10.01 -0.14 3.65
C VAL A 54 10.39 -1.46 4.30
N ASP A 55 9.91 -1.68 5.52
CA ASP A 55 10.18 -2.92 6.26
C ASP A 55 9.38 -4.10 5.70
N ASN A 56 8.12 -3.83 5.33
CA ASN A 56 7.21 -4.81 4.76
C ASN A 56 6.19 -4.11 3.83
N ALA A 57 5.83 -4.75 2.73
CA ALA A 57 4.89 -4.18 1.76
C ALA A 57 4.12 -5.27 1.03
N VAL A 58 2.83 -5.02 0.80
CA VAL A 58 1.95 -5.86 -0.01
C VAL A 58 1.33 -5.02 -1.14
N ALA A 59 1.01 -5.68 -2.23
CA ALA A 59 0.28 -5.13 -3.36
C ALA A 59 -1.12 -5.73 -3.40
N VAL A 60 -2.09 -4.92 -3.85
CA VAL A 60 -3.45 -5.35 -4.14
C VAL A 60 -3.90 -4.67 -5.43
N THR A 61 -4.57 -5.41 -6.29
CA THR A 61 -5.21 -4.85 -7.48
C THR A 61 -6.70 -4.72 -7.21
N THR A 62 -7.24 -3.51 -7.32
CA THR A 62 -8.66 -3.22 -7.10
C THR A 62 -9.12 -2.08 -7.99
N SER A 63 -10.42 -2.01 -8.28
CA SER A 63 -11.02 -0.91 -9.03
C SER A 63 -11.34 0.30 -8.15
N ALA A 64 -11.52 0.10 -6.85
CA ALA A 64 -11.76 1.15 -5.88
C ALA A 64 -11.12 0.80 -4.53
N LEU A 65 -10.42 1.77 -3.95
CA LEU A 65 -9.87 1.70 -2.61
C LEU A 65 -10.51 2.80 -1.76
N HIS A 66 -11.14 2.41 -0.66
CA HIS A 66 -11.62 3.33 0.37
C HIS A 66 -10.66 3.30 1.55
N VAL A 67 -10.17 4.48 1.92
CA VAL A 67 -9.36 4.70 3.11
C VAL A 67 -10.25 5.45 4.08
N GLU A 68 -10.56 4.84 5.22
CA GLU A 68 -11.34 5.51 6.27
C GLU A 68 -10.60 6.75 6.80
N GLY A 69 -11.24 7.56 7.65
CA GLY A 69 -10.75 8.87 8.12
C GLY A 69 -9.42 8.86 8.88
N HIS A 70 -8.33 8.55 8.21
CA HIS A 70 -6.98 8.45 8.75
C HIS A 70 -6.20 9.73 8.41
N ARG A 71 -5.76 10.43 9.46
CA ARG A 71 -4.92 11.62 9.33
C ARG A 71 -3.50 11.17 8.97
N GLY A 72 -2.93 11.69 7.88
CA GLY A 72 -1.54 11.43 7.50
C GLY A 72 -1.32 10.42 6.38
N ALA A 73 -2.38 9.95 5.71
CA ALA A 73 -2.23 9.17 4.49
C ALA A 73 -1.93 10.09 3.30
N PHE A 74 -0.80 9.85 2.63
CA PHE A 74 -0.37 10.58 1.44
C PHE A 74 -0.36 9.66 0.22
N LEU A 75 -0.82 10.17 -0.91
CA LEU A 75 -0.75 9.45 -2.17
C LEU A 75 0.57 9.79 -2.89
N ARG A 76 1.27 8.77 -3.37
CA ARG A 76 2.44 8.94 -4.23
C ARG A 76 2.31 8.11 -5.49
N ASP A 77 2.90 8.57 -6.58
CA ASP A 77 3.00 7.79 -7.82
C ASP A 77 4.21 6.84 -7.80
N GLU A 78 4.42 6.11 -8.90
CA GLU A 78 5.52 5.16 -9.05
C GLU A 78 6.91 5.81 -9.01
N THR A 79 7.00 7.13 -9.24
CA THR A 79 8.23 7.92 -9.17
C THR A 79 8.47 8.50 -7.77
N GLY A 80 7.55 8.24 -6.84
CA GLY A 80 7.57 8.79 -5.49
C GLY A 80 7.08 10.24 -5.41
N GLU A 81 6.58 10.82 -6.50
CA GLU A 81 6.01 12.17 -6.54
C GLU A 81 4.76 12.22 -5.64
N HIS A 82 4.65 13.27 -4.83
CA HIS A 82 3.52 13.43 -3.92
C HIS A 82 2.30 13.98 -4.66
N LEU A 83 1.23 13.17 -4.74
CA LEU A 83 -0.04 13.49 -5.39
C LEU A 83 -1.08 14.13 -4.44
N GLY A 84 -0.68 14.39 -3.18
CA GLY A 84 -1.49 15.02 -2.14
C GLY A 84 -2.13 14.03 -1.15
N GLU A 85 -3.02 14.55 -0.31
CA GLU A 85 -3.70 13.81 0.77
C GLU A 85 -5.06 13.27 0.32
N PHE A 86 -5.56 12.26 1.03
CA PHE A 86 -6.95 11.81 0.88
C PHE A 86 -7.92 12.90 1.36
N GLY A 87 -9.04 13.06 0.66
CA GLY A 87 -10.06 14.05 0.98
C GLY A 87 -11.45 13.59 0.56
N SER A 88 -12.48 14.25 1.08
CA SER A 88 -13.88 13.92 0.81
C SER A 88 -14.42 14.52 -0.50
N THR A 89 -13.66 15.41 -1.14
CA THR A 89 -14.01 16.00 -2.43
C THR A 89 -13.39 15.17 -3.55
N PRO A 90 -14.19 14.58 -4.46
CA PRO A 90 -13.66 13.85 -5.61
C PRO A 90 -12.72 14.73 -6.44
N ARG A 91 -11.59 14.17 -6.85
CA ARG A 91 -10.65 14.82 -7.77
C ARG A 91 -10.01 13.79 -8.68
N GLU A 92 -9.69 14.21 -9.89
CA GLU A 92 -8.84 13.40 -10.77
C GLU A 92 -7.39 13.46 -10.29
N LEU A 93 -6.73 12.32 -10.33
CA LEU A 93 -5.30 12.20 -10.08
C LEU A 93 -4.59 12.25 -11.43
N THR A 94 -3.92 13.36 -11.71
CA THR A 94 -3.15 13.50 -12.96
C THR A 94 -1.77 12.84 -12.80
N GLY A 95 -1.74 11.51 -12.75
CA GLY A 95 -0.51 10.76 -12.99
C GLY A 95 -0.19 10.78 -14.48
N ARG A 96 1.03 11.16 -14.89
CA ARG A 96 1.40 11.03 -16.31
C ARG A 96 1.31 9.56 -16.71
N PRO A 97 0.64 9.19 -17.81
CA PRO A 97 0.71 7.82 -18.30
C PRO A 97 2.15 7.53 -18.77
N THR A 98 2.90 6.73 -18.01
CA THR A 98 4.22 6.22 -18.37
C THR A 98 4.10 5.18 -19.48
N THR A 99 3.80 5.64 -20.71
CA THR A 99 4.01 4.84 -21.92
C THR A 99 5.37 5.16 -22.52
N SER A 100 6.44 4.60 -21.95
CA SER A 100 7.71 4.45 -22.67
C SER A 100 8.09 2.99 -22.73
N ARG A 101 7.38 2.23 -23.56
CA ARG A 101 7.91 0.99 -24.11
C ARG A 101 8.72 1.37 -25.35
N SER A 102 9.96 1.82 -25.13
CA SER A 102 10.94 1.93 -26.21
C SER A 102 11.44 0.52 -26.51
N THR A 103 10.86 -0.12 -27.52
CA THR A 103 11.39 -1.37 -28.08
C THR A 103 12.69 -1.04 -28.82
N PRO A 104 13.84 -1.65 -28.49
CA PRO A 104 15.05 -1.46 -29.29
C PRO A 104 14.87 -2.15 -30.64
N ARG A 105 15.30 -1.49 -31.71
CA ARG A 105 15.58 -2.11 -33.01
C ARG A 105 17.03 -2.55 -33.08
#